data_AF-A0A351BDP0-F1
#
_entry.id   AF-A0A351BDP0-F1
#
_cell.length_a   1.000
_cell.length_b   1.000
_cell.length_c   1.000
_cell.angle_alpha   90.00
_cell.angle_beta   90.00
_cell.angle_gamma   90.00
#
_symmetry.space_group_name_H-M   'P 1'
#
loop_
_entity.id
_entity.type
_entity.pdbx_description
1 polymer ?
#
loop_
_entity_poly.entity_id
_entity_poly.type
_entity_poly.pdbx_seq_one_letter_code
_entity_poly.pdbx_strand_id
1 'polypeptide(L)'
;RVDEEIRDNRNPLLRQDPYEGKIIAKALGIEPQWGIRALRAVGNYGEVFERNLGRNSPLKIERGLNRLWMHGGLHYSPAID
;
A
#
# COMPACT_ATOMS: atom_id res chain seq x y z
N ARG A 1 1.30 14.41 1.32
CA ARG A 1 0.61 13.23 1.88
C ARG A 1 0.84 11.97 1.04
N VAL A 2 0.15 11.75 -0.09
CA VAL A 2 0.46 10.60 -0.99
C VAL A 2 1.70 10.85 -1.85
N ASP A 3 1.88 12.06 -2.41
CA ASP A 3 3.05 12.34 -3.25
C ASP A 3 4.37 12.38 -2.45
N GLU A 4 4.30 12.72 -1.16
CA GLU A 4 5.44 12.61 -0.23
C GLU A 4 5.71 11.15 0.13
N GLU A 5 4.66 10.37 0.40
CA GLU A 5 4.78 8.93 0.62
C GLU A 5 5.37 8.25 -0.62
N ILE A 6 4.98 8.62 -1.84
CA ILE A 6 5.58 8.09 -3.07
C ILE A 6 7.05 8.50 -3.19
N ARG A 7 7.38 9.76 -2.92
CA ARG A 7 8.75 10.29 -3.05
C ARG A 7 9.73 9.63 -2.08
N ASP A 8 9.30 9.42 -0.84
CA ASP A 8 10.19 9.01 0.26
C ASP A 8 10.18 7.47 0.47
N ASN A 9 9.30 6.75 -0.23
CA ASN A 9 9.15 5.30 -0.08
C ASN A 9 10.17 4.53 -0.91
N ARG A 10 10.77 3.50 -0.29
CA ARG A 10 11.78 2.63 -0.90
C ARG A 10 11.19 1.40 -1.60
N ASN A 11 9.88 1.22 -1.59
CA ASN A 11 9.18 0.10 -2.24
C ASN A 11 9.37 0.20 -3.78
N PRO A 12 9.86 -0.85 -4.46
CA PRO A 12 10.09 -0.85 -5.91
C PRO A 12 8.83 -0.58 -6.76
N LEU A 13 7.64 -0.84 -6.24
CA LEU A 13 6.37 -0.46 -6.90
C LEU A 13 6.08 1.05 -6.87
N LEU A 14 6.67 1.76 -5.91
CA LEU A 14 6.50 3.20 -5.72
C LEU A 14 7.77 3.98 -6.10
N ARG A 15 8.93 3.32 -6.10
CA ARG A 15 10.19 3.85 -6.61
C ARG A 15 10.20 3.83 -8.13
N GLN A 16 10.80 4.87 -8.65
CA GLN A 16 11.10 5.08 -10.06
C GLN A 16 12.20 4.13 -10.59
N ASP A 17 12.18 2.83 -10.29
CA ASP A 17 12.80 1.88 -11.21
C ASP A 17 11.72 1.55 -12.26
N PRO A 18 11.70 2.28 -13.39
CA PRO A 18 10.65 2.11 -14.38
C PRO A 18 10.83 0.77 -15.09
N TYR A 19 11.94 0.06 -14.89
CA TYR A 19 12.24 -1.20 -15.54
C TYR A 19 11.71 -2.37 -14.72
N GLU A 20 12.04 -2.47 -13.43
CA GLU A 20 11.51 -3.50 -12.53
C GLU A 20 9.98 -3.38 -12.42
N GLY A 21 9.46 -2.17 -12.19
CA GLY A 21 8.02 -1.94 -12.13
C GLY A 21 7.29 -2.29 -13.43
N LYS A 22 7.94 -2.15 -14.59
CA LYS A 22 7.39 -2.59 -15.89
C LYS A 22 7.43 -4.11 -16.04
N ILE A 23 8.50 -4.79 -15.57
CA ILE A 23 8.60 -6.25 -15.59
C ILE A 23 7.49 -6.85 -14.73
N ILE A 24 7.33 -6.37 -13.51
CA ILE A 24 6.29 -6.83 -12.58
C ILE A 24 4.90 -6.58 -13.19
N ALA A 25 4.65 -5.38 -13.70
CA ALA A 25 3.37 -5.05 -14.32
C ALA A 25 3.07 -5.96 -15.53
N LYS A 26 4.07 -6.22 -16.38
CA LYS A 26 3.95 -7.15 -17.52
C LYS A 26 3.68 -8.58 -17.06
N ALA A 27 4.38 -9.08 -16.04
CA ALA A 27 4.18 -10.41 -15.49
C ALA A 27 2.76 -10.59 -14.90
N LEU A 28 2.20 -9.52 -14.33
CA LEU A 28 0.85 -9.48 -13.78
C LEU A 28 -0.23 -9.17 -14.83
N GLY A 29 0.13 -8.85 -16.08
CA GLY A 29 -0.82 -8.47 -17.13
C GLY A 29 -1.53 -7.12 -16.88
N ILE A 30 -0.89 -6.22 -16.15
CA ILE A 30 -1.43 -4.90 -15.78
C ILE A 30 -0.53 -3.77 -16.30
N GLU A 31 -1.06 -2.56 -16.33
CA GLU A 31 -0.29 -1.39 -16.78
C GLU A 31 0.78 -0.98 -15.76
N PRO A 32 1.97 -0.53 -16.21
CA PRO A 32 3.01 0.03 -15.34
C PRO A 32 2.47 1.15 -14.44
N GLN A 33 3.13 1.40 -13.31
CA GLN A 33 2.71 2.42 -12.32
C GLN A 33 1.33 2.16 -11.68
N TRP A 34 0.81 0.94 -11.75
CA TRP A 34 -0.47 0.56 -11.13
C TRP A 34 -0.49 0.82 -9.62
N GLY A 35 0.63 0.64 -8.92
CA GLY A 35 0.74 0.92 -7.49
C GLY A 35 0.47 2.37 -7.14
N ILE A 36 1.01 3.31 -7.95
CA ILE A 36 0.74 4.75 -7.81
C ILE A 36 -0.73 5.06 -8.07
N ARG A 37 -1.34 4.44 -9.09
CA ARG A 37 -2.76 4.62 -9.38
C ARG A 37 -3.64 4.11 -8.23
N ALA A 38 -3.33 2.94 -7.68
CA ALA A 38 -4.05 2.38 -6.53
C ALA A 38 -3.92 3.28 -5.30
N LEU A 39 -2.71 3.72 -4.96
CA LEU A 39 -2.47 4.60 -3.82
C LEU A 39 -3.21 5.94 -3.96
N ARG A 40 -3.23 6.51 -5.17
CA ARG A 40 -4.00 7.74 -5.44
C ARG A 40 -5.50 7.53 -5.39
N ALA A 41 -5.99 6.39 -5.86
CA ALA A 41 -7.42 6.10 -5.91
C ALA A 41 -8.01 5.85 -4.51
N VAL A 42 -7.32 5.09 -3.66
CA VAL A 42 -7.88 4.63 -2.38
C VAL A 42 -7.01 4.88 -1.15
N GLY A 43 -5.75 5.25 -1.32
CA GLY A 43 -4.79 5.33 -0.21
C GLY A 43 -4.19 3.98 0.17
N ASN A 44 -3.27 4.00 1.13
CA ASN A 44 -2.64 2.79 1.64
C ASN A 44 -3.58 2.02 2.58
N TYR A 45 -3.16 0.82 2.99
CA TYR A 45 -3.91 -0.05 3.90
C TYR A 45 -4.33 0.63 5.22
N GLY A 46 -3.44 1.45 5.78
CA GLY A 46 -3.71 2.22 6.98
C GLY A 46 -4.91 3.14 6.77
N GLU A 47 -4.88 3.95 5.72
CA GLU A 47 -5.93 4.90 5.39
C GLU A 47 -7.28 4.24 5.12
N VAL A 48 -7.27 3.16 4.32
CA VAL A 48 -8.48 2.40 3.96
C VAL A 48 -9.14 1.85 5.21
N PHE A 49 -8.37 1.21 6.11
CA PHE A 49 -8.93 0.65 7.33
C PHE A 49 -9.42 1.75 8.27
N GLU A 50 -8.67 2.84 8.48
CA GLU A 50 -9.08 3.88 9.45
C GLU A 50 -10.42 4.53 9.05
N ARG A 51 -10.65 4.79 7.76
CA ARG A 51 -11.91 5.43 7.34
C ARG A 51 -13.11 4.48 7.33
N ASN A 52 -12.90 3.18 7.12
CA ASN A 52 -14.00 2.23 6.97
C ASN A 52 -14.32 1.46 8.26
N LEU A 53 -13.30 1.12 9.05
CA LEU A 53 -13.42 0.25 10.22
C LEU A 53 -12.84 0.89 11.50
N GLY A 54 -11.76 1.66 11.35
CA GLY A 54 -10.97 2.19 12.45
C GLY A 54 -11.53 3.47 13.07
N ARG A 55 -10.64 4.28 13.62
CA ARG A 55 -10.98 5.44 14.46
C ARG A 55 -11.76 6.52 13.73
N ASN A 56 -11.66 6.57 12.40
CA ASN A 56 -12.37 7.54 11.57
C ASN A 56 -13.71 7.01 11.04
N SER A 57 -14.08 5.77 11.37
CA SER A 57 -15.37 5.18 11.00
C SER A 57 -16.36 5.20 12.18
N PRO A 58 -17.66 4.94 11.96
CA PRO A 58 -18.61 4.71 13.05
C PRO A 58 -18.33 3.44 13.88
N LEU A 59 -17.62 2.45 13.31
CA LEU A 59 -17.41 1.15 13.94
C LEU A 59 -16.32 1.18 15.03
N LYS A 60 -15.36 2.09 14.93
CA LYS A 60 -14.28 2.30 15.92
C LYS A 60 -13.53 1.02 16.30
N ILE A 61 -13.35 0.10 15.34
CA ILE A 61 -12.65 -1.16 15.55
C ILE A 61 -11.15 -0.90 15.69
N GLU A 62 -10.58 -1.32 16.79
CA GLU A 62 -9.12 -1.36 16.93
C GLU A 62 -8.50 -2.38 15.99
N ARG A 63 -7.29 -2.10 15.50
CA ARG A 63 -6.66 -2.97 14.50
C ARG A 63 -6.43 -4.39 14.99
N GLY A 64 -6.02 -4.59 16.25
CA GLY A 64 -5.69 -5.93 16.74
C GLY A 64 -4.76 -6.70 15.80
N LEU A 65 -5.20 -7.86 15.35
CA LEU A 65 -4.47 -8.72 14.39
C LEU A 65 -4.27 -8.06 13.01
N ASN A 66 -5.08 -7.07 12.65
CA ASN A 66 -4.98 -6.31 11.40
C ASN A 66 -3.86 -5.24 11.41
N ARG A 67 -3.06 -5.13 12.50
CA ARG A 67 -1.84 -4.30 12.48
C ARG A 67 -0.80 -4.89 11.53
N LEU A 68 0.15 -4.05 11.12
CA LEU A 68 1.36 -4.53 10.45
C LEU A 68 2.11 -5.48 11.39
N TRP A 69 2.79 -6.48 10.80
CA TRP A 69 3.55 -7.46 11.55
C TRP A 69 4.61 -6.85 12.49
N MET A 70 5.32 -5.80 12.04
CA MET A 70 6.30 -5.04 12.85
C MET A 70 5.67 -4.31 14.04
N HIS A 71 4.34 -4.22 14.07
CA HIS A 71 3.56 -3.59 15.14
C HIS A 71 2.67 -4.62 15.86
N GLY A 72 3.09 -5.89 15.88
CA GLY A 72 2.42 -6.96 16.62
C GLY A 72 1.06 -7.34 16.04
N GLY A 73 0.90 -7.27 14.72
CA GLY A 73 -0.24 -7.83 13.99
C GLY A 73 0.20 -8.95 13.03
N LEU A 74 -0.69 -9.33 12.13
CA LEU A 74 -0.50 -10.42 11.16
C LEU A 74 -0.45 -9.91 9.72
N HIS A 75 -0.67 -8.61 9.48
CA HIS A 75 -0.66 -8.06 8.14
C HIS A 75 0.80 -7.91 7.66
N TYR A 76 1.20 -8.78 6.74
CA TYR A 76 2.52 -8.81 6.11
C TYR A 76 2.34 -8.76 4.59
N SER A 77 2.94 -7.76 3.94
CA SER A 77 3.01 -7.74 2.48
C SER A 77 4.15 -8.66 2.05
N PRO A 78 3.95 -9.58 1.09
CA PRO A 78 5.06 -10.25 0.45
C PRO A 78 6.03 -9.21 -0.14
N ALA A 79 7.31 -9.58 -0.22
CA ALA A 79 8.28 -8.84 -1.01
C ALA A 79 7.82 -8.86 -2.47
N ILE A 80 8.05 -7.74 -3.15
CA ILE A 80 7.75 -7.59 -4.56
C ILE A 80 9.09 -7.19 -5.19
N ASP A 81 9.81 -8.21 -5.64
CA ASP A 81 11.11 -8.18 -6.30
C ASP A 81 11.09 -9.03 -7.58
#